data_AF-A0A8K0HAW6-F1
#
_entry.id   AF-A0A8K0HAW6-F1
#
_cell.length_a   1.000
_cell.length_b   1.000
_cell.length_c   1.000
_cell.angle_alpha   90.00
_cell.angle_beta   90.00
_cell.angle_gamma   90.00
#
_symmetry.space_group_name_H-M   'P 1'
#
loop_
_entity.id
_entity.type
_entity.pdbx_description
1 polymer ?
#
loop_
_entity_poly.entity_id
_entity_poly.type
_entity_poly.pdbx_seq_one_letter_code
_entity_poly.pdbx_strand_id
1 'polypeptide(L)'
;MLTGGIPSSLGNLTYLESLDLSRNKLSGQIPQQLTQLRFVETFNVSHSNLVGLIPQGNQFNSFDPSSFEGNPGLCGVQLLKKCATSSSSPSPFPTAEEDDGDSESVPKFVWGFVLAGYISGLIVGVALARHYHQQEGLEWLVEKLSYKDGKEKLISTRLRGLP
;
A
#
# COMPACT_ATOMS: atom_id res chain seq x y z
N MET A 1 21.17 -31.55 -14.45
CA MET A 1 20.46 -30.44 -13.78
C MET A 1 21.48 -29.64 -13.00
N LEU A 2 21.62 -28.35 -13.29
CA LEU A 2 22.53 -27.47 -12.56
C LEU A 2 21.86 -26.94 -11.29
N THR A 3 22.62 -26.81 -10.22
CA THR A 3 22.19 -26.34 -8.89
C THR A 3 23.19 -25.32 -8.32
N GLY A 4 22.76 -24.53 -7.35
CA GLY A 4 23.62 -23.53 -6.70
C GLY A 4 23.58 -22.17 -7.41
N GLY A 5 24.53 -21.30 -7.08
CA GLY A 5 24.62 -19.96 -7.65
C GLY A 5 25.27 -19.93 -9.03
N ILE A 6 24.97 -18.87 -9.79
CA ILE A 6 25.72 -18.56 -11.02
C ILE A 6 27.11 -18.06 -10.58
N PRO A 7 28.22 -18.65 -11.06
CA PRO A 7 29.55 -18.23 -10.64
C PRO A 7 29.90 -16.86 -11.23
N SER A 8 30.44 -15.96 -10.41
CA SER A 8 30.88 -14.62 -10.85
C SER A 8 32.00 -14.66 -11.89
N SER A 9 32.80 -15.72 -11.91
CA SER A 9 33.88 -15.95 -12.87
C SER A 9 33.40 -16.04 -14.32
N LEU A 10 32.10 -16.31 -14.54
CA LEU A 10 31.51 -16.32 -15.86
C LEU A 10 31.60 -14.94 -16.53
N GLY A 11 31.64 -13.85 -15.75
CA GLY A 11 31.87 -12.48 -16.25
C GLY A 11 33.21 -12.28 -16.97
N ASN A 12 34.19 -13.17 -16.75
CA ASN A 12 35.49 -13.10 -17.42
C ASN A 12 35.44 -13.61 -18.87
N LEU A 13 34.35 -14.25 -19.30
CA LEU A 13 34.17 -14.76 -20.66
C LEU A 13 33.73 -13.62 -21.59
N THR A 14 34.58 -12.61 -21.77
CA THR A 14 34.20 -11.35 -22.43
C THR A 14 33.71 -11.51 -23.87
N TYR A 15 34.08 -12.59 -24.55
CA TYR A 15 33.68 -12.96 -25.92
C TYR A 15 32.48 -13.90 -25.99
N LEU A 16 31.80 -14.18 -24.87
CA LEU A 16 30.63 -15.06 -24.86
C LEU A 16 29.47 -14.40 -25.61
N GLU A 17 28.94 -15.08 -26.62
CA GLU A 17 27.82 -14.59 -27.45
C GLU A 17 26.46 -15.13 -26.99
N SER A 18 26.43 -16.34 -26.43
CA SER A 18 25.19 -16.99 -25.99
C SER A 18 25.38 -17.70 -24.65
N LEU A 19 24.44 -17.43 -23.74
CA LEU A 19 24.38 -18.02 -22.42
C LEU A 19 22.94 -18.42 -22.09
N ASP A 20 22.65 -19.70 -22.23
CA ASP A 20 21.38 -20.30 -21.81
C ASP A 20 21.59 -21.16 -20.56
N LEU A 21 20.99 -20.70 -19.45
CA LEU A 21 20.94 -21.37 -18.16
C LEU A 21 19.49 -21.71 -17.76
N SER A 22 18.54 -21.56 -18.69
CA SER A 22 17.12 -21.74 -18.42
C SER A 22 16.79 -23.16 -17.94
N ARG A 23 15.69 -23.30 -17.21
CA ARG A 23 15.15 -24.60 -16.74
C ARG A 23 16.15 -25.39 -15.88
N ASN A 24 16.91 -24.70 -15.04
CA ASN A 24 17.79 -25.32 -14.04
C ASN A 24 17.29 -25.06 -12.62
N LYS A 25 17.96 -25.64 -11.62
CA LYS A 25 17.69 -25.43 -10.20
C LYS A 25 18.68 -24.42 -9.61
N LEU A 26 19.04 -23.40 -10.38
CA LEU A 26 19.93 -22.33 -9.94
C LEU A 26 19.24 -21.48 -8.87
N SER A 27 20.00 -20.97 -7.92
CA SER A 27 19.51 -20.25 -6.75
C SER A 27 20.45 -19.11 -6.37
N GLY A 28 19.97 -18.12 -5.61
CA GLY A 28 20.77 -16.95 -5.24
C GLY A 28 20.65 -15.84 -6.28
N GLN A 29 21.60 -14.90 -6.27
CA GLN A 29 21.56 -13.70 -7.11
C GLN A 29 22.24 -13.92 -8.47
N ILE A 30 21.82 -13.13 -9.46
CA ILE A 30 22.57 -12.98 -10.72
C ILE A 30 23.80 -12.10 -10.43
N PRO A 31 25.04 -12.59 -10.62
CA PRO A 31 26.24 -11.82 -10.29
C PRO A 31 26.35 -10.57 -11.15
N GLN A 32 26.67 -9.44 -10.51
CA GLN A 32 26.91 -8.17 -11.21
C GLN A 32 28.05 -8.29 -12.25
N GLN A 33 29.00 -9.21 -12.04
CA GLN A 33 30.11 -9.48 -12.96
C GLN A 33 29.63 -9.93 -14.35
N LEU A 34 28.43 -10.50 -14.49
CA LEU A 34 27.90 -10.87 -15.81
C LEU A 34 27.65 -9.65 -16.69
N THR A 35 27.51 -8.45 -16.12
CA THR A 35 27.47 -7.22 -16.91
C THR A 35 28.75 -6.98 -17.70
N GLN A 36 29.87 -7.64 -17.38
CA GLN A 36 31.14 -7.52 -18.12
C GLN A 36 31.11 -8.26 -19.47
N LEU A 37 30.12 -9.10 -19.73
CA LEU A 37 29.93 -9.79 -21.00
C LEU A 37 29.47 -8.78 -22.07
N ARG A 38 30.39 -8.36 -22.94
CA ARG A 38 30.13 -7.29 -23.92
C ARG A 38 29.50 -7.79 -25.22
N PHE A 39 29.72 -9.04 -25.58
CA PHE A 39 29.26 -9.62 -26.84
C PHE A 39 28.08 -10.58 -26.68
N VAL A 40 27.51 -10.70 -25.46
CA VAL A 40 26.41 -11.65 -25.24
C VAL A 40 25.12 -11.13 -25.86
N GLU A 41 24.63 -11.83 -26.89
CA GLU A 41 23.41 -11.49 -27.62
C GLU A 41 22.22 -12.25 -27.06
N THR A 42 22.46 -13.50 -26.65
CA THR A 42 21.43 -14.36 -26.04
C THR A 42 21.77 -14.61 -24.59
N PHE A 43 20.89 -14.17 -23.69
CA PHE A 43 20.98 -14.45 -22.26
C PHE A 43 19.64 -14.97 -21.78
N ASN A 44 19.59 -16.18 -21.22
CA ASN A 44 18.37 -16.77 -20.69
C ASN A 44 18.64 -17.47 -19.35
N VAL A 45 17.95 -17.03 -18.29
CA VAL A 45 18.00 -17.61 -16.94
C VAL A 45 16.59 -17.99 -16.45
N SER A 46 15.64 -18.11 -17.37
CA SER A 46 14.24 -18.36 -17.05
C SER A 46 14.03 -19.70 -16.35
N HIS A 47 12.95 -19.80 -15.58
CA HIS A 47 12.54 -21.01 -14.87
C HIS A 47 13.64 -21.58 -13.97
N SER A 48 14.13 -20.76 -13.05
CA SER A 48 15.06 -21.13 -11.97
C SER A 48 14.58 -20.53 -10.62
N ASN A 49 15.35 -20.69 -9.55
CA ASN A 49 15.06 -20.14 -8.22
C ASN A 49 15.93 -18.90 -7.90
N LEU A 50 16.19 -18.05 -8.90
CA LEU A 50 17.01 -16.85 -8.71
C LEU A 50 16.23 -15.76 -7.96
N VAL A 51 16.96 -14.95 -7.19
CA VAL A 51 16.42 -13.91 -6.31
C VAL A 51 17.20 -12.61 -6.42
N GLY A 52 16.59 -11.50 -6.00
CA GLY A 52 17.26 -10.19 -5.91
C GLY A 52 17.14 -9.34 -7.17
N LEU A 53 17.91 -8.25 -7.20
CA LEU A 53 17.90 -7.28 -8.30
C LEU A 53 18.55 -7.88 -9.54
N ILE A 54 17.91 -7.73 -10.70
CA ILE A 54 18.53 -8.02 -12.00
C ILE A 54 19.62 -6.97 -12.26
N PRO A 55 20.88 -7.38 -12.52
CA PRO A 55 21.98 -6.47 -12.80
C PRO A 55 21.65 -5.51 -13.93
N GLN A 56 22.02 -4.25 -13.74
CA GLN A 56 21.95 -3.22 -14.78
C GLN A 56 23.34 -2.96 -15.34
N GLY A 57 23.44 -2.81 -16.66
CA GLY A 57 24.68 -2.48 -17.36
C GLY A 57 24.78 -3.15 -18.73
N ASN A 58 25.43 -2.46 -19.68
CA ASN A 58 25.60 -2.94 -21.05
C ASN A 58 24.27 -3.43 -21.66
N GLN A 59 24.25 -4.63 -22.25
CA GLN A 59 23.05 -5.22 -22.86
C GLN A 59 22.04 -5.86 -21.87
N PHE A 60 22.27 -5.82 -20.55
CA PHE A 60 21.30 -6.42 -19.60
C PHE A 60 19.93 -5.77 -19.60
N ASN A 61 19.85 -4.48 -19.97
CA ASN A 61 18.59 -3.76 -20.09
C ASN A 61 17.87 -4.03 -21.42
N SER A 62 18.55 -4.64 -22.40
CA SER A 62 17.97 -4.96 -23.72
C SER A 62 17.51 -6.40 -23.85
N PHE A 63 17.81 -7.27 -22.87
CA PHE A 63 17.28 -8.63 -22.91
C PHE A 63 15.77 -8.64 -22.70
N ASP A 64 15.13 -9.59 -23.37
CA ASP A 64 13.69 -9.78 -23.27
C ASP A 64 13.27 -10.13 -21.83
N PRO A 65 12.17 -9.58 -21.31
CA PRO A 65 11.67 -9.92 -19.97
C PRO A 65 11.46 -11.43 -19.76
N SER A 66 11.12 -12.18 -20.82
CA SER A 66 10.97 -13.64 -20.78
C SER A 66 12.26 -14.37 -20.37
N SER A 67 13.43 -13.81 -20.66
CA SER A 67 14.74 -14.36 -20.24
C SER A 67 14.89 -14.45 -18.72
N PHE A 68 14.08 -13.71 -17.96
CA PHE A 68 14.10 -13.67 -16.49
C PHE A 68 12.84 -14.30 -15.87
N GLU A 69 11.87 -14.73 -16.68
CA GLU A 69 10.59 -15.27 -16.24
C GLU A 69 10.76 -16.56 -15.42
N GLY A 70 9.77 -16.89 -14.59
CA GLY A 70 9.79 -18.13 -13.81
C GLY A 70 10.79 -18.12 -12.65
N ASN A 71 11.32 -16.95 -12.29
CA ASN A 71 12.14 -16.71 -11.10
C ASN A 71 11.38 -15.77 -10.13
N PRO A 72 10.61 -16.30 -9.16
CA PRO A 72 9.68 -15.49 -8.36
C PRO A 72 10.38 -14.45 -7.45
N GLY A 73 11.66 -14.66 -7.12
CA GLY A 73 12.42 -13.74 -6.28
C GLY A 73 13.17 -12.64 -7.03
N LEU A 74 13.20 -12.65 -8.37
CA LEU A 74 13.82 -11.58 -9.15
C LEU A 74 12.95 -10.33 -9.13
N CYS A 75 13.60 -9.17 -9.20
CA CYS A 75 13.00 -7.84 -9.27
C CYS A 75 13.95 -6.89 -10.04
N GLY A 76 13.44 -5.76 -10.52
CA GLY A 76 14.19 -4.82 -11.33
C GLY A 76 13.36 -4.20 -12.45
N VAL A 77 13.96 -3.24 -13.16
CA VAL A 77 13.30 -2.50 -14.24
C VAL A 77 12.91 -3.40 -15.42
N GLN A 78 13.67 -4.47 -15.67
CA GLN A 78 13.46 -5.41 -16.76
C GLN A 78 12.17 -6.22 -16.59
N LEU A 79 11.72 -6.40 -15.34
CA LEU A 79 10.48 -7.08 -15.00
C LEU A 79 9.37 -6.10 -14.54
N LEU A 80 9.63 -4.78 -14.60
CA LEU A 80 8.77 -3.73 -14.01
C LEU A 80 8.33 -4.06 -12.57
N LYS A 81 9.21 -4.72 -11.81
CA LYS A 81 8.91 -5.22 -10.46
C LYS A 81 9.80 -4.52 -9.45
N LYS A 82 9.20 -3.73 -8.54
CA LYS A 82 9.92 -3.08 -7.44
C LYS A 82 10.55 -4.14 -6.53
N CYS A 83 11.83 -3.95 -6.21
CA CYS A 83 12.50 -4.78 -5.22
C CYS A 83 12.03 -4.41 -3.81
N ALA A 84 11.82 -5.41 -2.96
CA ALA A 84 11.55 -5.17 -1.55
C ALA A 84 12.82 -4.56 -0.91
N THR A 85 12.81 -3.26 -0.66
CA THR A 85 13.79 -2.64 0.22
C THR A 85 13.54 -3.18 1.61
N SER A 86 14.53 -3.85 2.18
CA SER A 86 14.57 -4.12 3.62
C SER A 86 14.81 -2.79 4.35
N SER A 87 13.79 -1.93 4.36
CA SER A 87 13.74 -0.71 5.15
C SER A 87 12.37 -0.62 5.82
N SER A 88 12.07 -1.59 6.68
CA SER A 88 11.21 -1.33 7.84
C SER A 88 12.02 -0.49 8.83
N SER A 89 12.22 0.79 8.51
CA SER A 89 12.56 1.81 9.49
C SER A 89 11.65 3.00 9.17
N PRO A 90 10.70 3.35 10.05
CA PRO A 90 9.77 4.44 9.81
C PRO A 90 10.52 5.76 9.95
N SER A 91 10.99 6.32 8.84
CA SER A 91 11.52 7.69 8.82
C SER A 91 10.35 8.68 8.76
N PRO A 92 10.24 9.63 9.70
CA PRO A 92 9.04 10.44 9.89
C PRO A 92 9.14 11.79 9.17
N PHE A 93 9.18 11.85 7.84
CA PHE A 93 8.99 13.14 7.15
C PHE A 93 8.31 12.97 5.78
N PRO A 94 7.24 13.75 5.49
CA PRO A 94 6.62 13.77 4.18
C PRO A 94 7.42 14.70 3.26
N THR A 95 8.08 14.14 2.25
CA THR A 95 8.55 14.92 1.10
C THR A 95 7.47 14.82 0.04
N ALA A 96 6.74 15.93 -0.13
CA ALA A 96 5.89 16.14 -1.29
C ALA A 96 6.80 16.46 -2.48
N GLU A 97 6.77 15.65 -3.54
CA GLU A 97 7.11 16.07 -4.91
C GLU A 97 6.16 15.37 -5.89
N GLU A 98 5.82 16.10 -6.93
CA GLU A 98 4.69 15.94 -7.87
C GLU A 98 5.09 15.17 -9.15
N ASP A 99 4.06 14.73 -9.91
CA ASP A 99 4.05 14.18 -11.29
C ASP A 99 4.73 12.80 -11.52
N ASP A 100 4.20 11.85 -12.29
CA ASP A 100 3.15 11.81 -13.31
C ASP A 100 2.58 10.37 -13.35
N GLY A 101 1.33 10.21 -13.79
CA GLY A 101 0.88 9.07 -14.59
C GLY A 101 1.05 7.63 -14.07
N ASP A 102 -0.08 7.05 -13.67
CA ASP A 102 -0.42 5.61 -13.67
C ASP A 102 0.01 4.71 -12.49
N SER A 103 -1.01 4.00 -11.98
CA SER A 103 -0.99 2.91 -11.00
C SER A 103 -0.76 3.25 -9.52
N GLU A 104 -1.89 3.52 -8.84
CA GLU A 104 -2.10 3.44 -7.38
C GLU A 104 -1.20 2.41 -6.69
N SER A 105 -0.24 2.87 -5.88
CA SER A 105 0.47 2.02 -4.92
C SER A 105 0.15 2.36 -3.46
N VAL A 106 -1.09 2.76 -3.22
CA VAL A 106 -1.75 2.41 -1.94
C VAL A 106 -2.41 1.06 -2.19
N PRO A 107 -2.15 0.00 -1.40
CA PRO A 107 -2.88 -1.24 -1.55
C PRO A 107 -4.37 -0.91 -1.49
N LYS A 108 -5.14 -1.22 -2.55
CA LYS A 108 -6.60 -1.03 -2.63
C LYS A 108 -7.32 -1.52 -1.36
N PHE A 109 -6.73 -2.50 -0.68
CA PHE A 109 -7.18 -3.02 0.61
C PHE A 109 -7.18 -1.99 1.76
N VAL A 110 -6.22 -1.06 1.84
CA VAL A 110 -6.13 -0.10 2.97
C VAL A 110 -7.21 0.96 2.91
N TRP A 111 -7.51 1.48 1.72
CA TRP A 111 -8.62 2.43 1.52
C TRP A 111 -9.98 1.79 1.82
N GLY A 112 -10.13 0.49 1.53
CA GLY A 112 -11.34 -0.26 1.90
C GLY A 112 -11.61 -0.25 3.41
N PHE A 113 -10.58 -0.45 4.24
CA PHE A 113 -10.73 -0.41 5.70
C PHE A 113 -11.02 1.00 6.23
N VAL A 114 -10.39 2.03 5.65
CA VAL A 114 -10.64 3.43 6.01
C VAL A 114 -12.08 3.82 5.71
N LEU A 115 -12.58 3.50 4.50
CA LEU A 115 -13.95 3.83 4.10
C LEU A 115 -15.00 3.09 4.96
N ALA A 116 -14.76 1.82 5.28
CA ALA A 116 -15.64 1.04 6.15
C ALA A 116 -15.68 1.57 7.59
N GLY A 117 -14.55 2.08 8.11
CA GLY A 117 -14.46 2.71 9.42
C GLY A 117 -15.26 4.01 9.54
N TYR A 118 -15.20 4.87 8.53
CA TYR A 118 -15.97 6.13 8.53
C TYR A 118 -17.48 5.91 8.53
N ILE A 119 -17.97 4.93 7.76
CA ILE A 119 -19.41 4.64 7.65
C ILE A 119 -19.94 4.05 8.96
N SER A 120 -19.20 3.10 9.55
CA SER A 120 -19.61 2.45 10.80
C SER A 120 -19.59 3.42 11.99
N GLY A 121 -18.56 4.28 12.09
CA GLY A 121 -18.47 5.30 13.15
C GLY A 121 -19.60 6.32 13.11
N LEU A 122 -20.03 6.76 11.92
CA LEU A 122 -21.11 7.74 11.77
C LEU A 122 -22.46 7.16 12.21
N ILE A 123 -22.75 5.89 11.90
CA ILE A 123 -23.99 5.22 12.32
C ILE A 123 -24.04 5.07 13.85
N VAL A 124 -22.96 4.60 14.46
CA VAL A 124 -22.88 4.45 15.93
C VAL A 124 -22.98 5.81 16.62
N GLY A 125 -22.29 6.82 16.11
CA GLY A 125 -22.34 8.19 16.64
C GLY A 125 -23.75 8.79 16.57
N VAL A 126 -24.44 8.65 15.44
CA VAL A 126 -25.83 9.12 15.29
C VAL A 126 -26.79 8.34 16.20
N ALA A 127 -26.60 7.03 16.36
CA ALA A 127 -27.43 6.22 17.25
C ALA A 127 -27.28 6.63 18.73
N LEU A 128 -26.05 6.81 19.19
CA LEU A 128 -25.78 7.27 20.56
C LEU A 128 -26.24 8.71 20.78
N ALA A 129 -26.04 9.60 19.82
CA ALA A 129 -26.53 10.98 19.89
C ALA A 129 -28.07 11.02 19.97
N ARG A 130 -28.77 10.19 19.17
CA ARG A 130 -30.23 10.06 19.26
C ARG A 130 -30.68 9.47 20.59
N HIS A 131 -29.96 8.48 21.12
CA HIS A 131 -30.28 7.87 22.42
C HIS A 131 -30.08 8.86 23.57
N TYR A 132 -28.98 9.61 23.57
CA TYR A 132 -28.67 10.64 24.55
C TYR A 132 -29.67 11.80 24.49
N HIS A 133 -29.98 12.28 23.28
CA HIS A 133 -30.95 13.36 23.08
C HIS A 133 -32.37 12.95 23.51
N GLN A 134 -32.73 11.67 23.38
CA GLN A 134 -34.04 11.17 23.82
C GLN A 134 -34.18 11.17 25.35
N GLN A 135 -33.09 10.99 26.10
CA GLN A 135 -33.13 11.02 27.57
C GLN A 135 -33.27 12.43 28.14
N GLU A 136 -32.50 13.39 27.63
CA GLU A 136 -32.56 14.76 28.16
C GLU A 136 -33.68 15.60 27.52
N GLY A 137 -34.11 15.24 26.31
CA GLY A 137 -35.06 16.01 25.50
C GLY A 137 -36.45 16.19 26.12
N LEU A 138 -36.90 15.26 26.98
CA LEU A 138 -38.20 15.35 27.64
C LEU A 138 -38.14 16.16 28.94
N GLU A 139 -37.05 16.08 29.71
CA GLU A 139 -36.92 16.73 31.02
C GLU A 139 -36.91 18.26 30.90
N TRP A 140 -36.11 18.83 29.97
CA TRP A 140 -36.07 20.29 29.78
C TRP A 140 -37.38 20.86 29.22
N LEU A 141 -38.12 20.07 28.44
CA LEU A 141 -39.44 20.45 27.94
C LEU A 141 -40.47 20.43 29.06
N VAL A 142 -40.47 19.40 29.91
CA VAL A 142 -41.34 19.31 31.09
C VAL A 142 -41.06 20.47 32.05
N GLU A 143 -39.79 20.83 32.28
CA GLU A 143 -39.42 21.97 33.12
C GLU A 143 -39.91 23.30 32.51
N LYS A 144 -39.72 23.51 31.20
CA LYS A 144 -40.22 24.72 30.53
C LYS A 144 -41.74 24.81 30.48
N LEU A 145 -42.44 23.67 30.35
CA LEU A 145 -43.91 23.63 30.37
C LEU A 145 -44.44 23.87 31.80
N SER A 146 -43.80 23.31 32.82
CA SER A 146 -44.14 23.55 34.23
C SER A 146 -43.92 25.01 34.63
N TYR A 147 -42.80 25.60 34.20
CA TYR A 147 -42.49 27.01 34.42
C TYR A 147 -43.51 27.95 33.74
N LYS A 148 -43.95 27.61 32.52
CA LYS A 148 -44.92 28.41 31.77
C LYS A 148 -46.31 28.34 32.40
N ASP A 149 -46.78 27.15 32.80
CA ASP A 149 -48.07 26.97 33.50
C ASP A 149 -48.08 27.70 34.85
N GLY A 150 -46.98 27.64 35.60
CA GLY A 150 -46.81 28.37 36.86
C GLY A 150 -46.88 29.90 36.69
N LYS A 151 -46.29 30.44 35.62
CA LYS A 151 -46.38 31.87 35.29
C LYS A 151 -47.78 32.29 34.88
N GLU A 152 -48.49 31.50 34.07
CA GLU A 152 -49.86 31.85 33.66
C GLU A 152 -50.83 31.82 34.86
N LYS A 153 -50.67 30.87 35.78
CA LYS A 153 -51.43 30.85 37.04
C LYS A 153 -51.13 32.05 37.94
N LEU A 154 -49.88 32.48 38.03
CA LEU A 154 -49.50 33.66 38.83
C LEU A 154 -50.08 34.96 38.25
N ILE A 155 -50.09 35.10 36.92
CA ILE A 155 -50.68 36.26 36.22
C ILE A 155 -52.21 36.27 36.38
N SER A 156 -52.87 35.11 36.27
CA SER A 156 -54.32 34.96 36.46
C SER A 156 -54.79 35.30 37.88
N THR A 157 -54.01 34.92 38.90
CA THR A 157 -54.33 35.23 40.31
C THR A 157 -54.11 36.71 40.62
N ARG A 158 -53.12 37.36 39.99
CA ARG A 158 -52.85 38.80 40.18
C ARG A 158 -53.91 39.68 39.51
N LEU A 159 -54.46 39.27 38.37
CA LEU A 159 -55.55 39.96 37.67
C LEU A 159 -56.90 39.86 38.40
N ARG A 160 -57.14 38.81 39.20
CA ARG A 160 -58.36 38.64 40.02
C ARG A 160 -58.31 39.36 41.38
N GLY A 161 -57.16 39.92 41.75
CA GLY A 161 -56.93 40.60 43.03
C GLY A 161 -56.75 42.12 42.94
N LEU A 162 -57.04 42.74 41.80
CA LEU A 162 -57.07 44.19 41.65
C LEU A 162 -58.53 44.67 41.67
N PRO A 163 -58.93 45.57 42.60
CA PRO A 163 -60.28 46.12 42.69
C PRO A 163 -60.64 47.04 41.52
#